data_AF-A0A397VGZ0-F1
#
_entry.id   AF-A0A397VGZ0-F1
#
_cell.length_a   1.000
_cell.length_b   1.000
_cell.length_c   1.000
_cell.angle_alpha   90.00
_cell.angle_beta   90.00
_cell.angle_gamma   90.00
#
_symmetry.space_group_name_H-M   'P 1'
#
loop_
_entity.id
_entity.type
_entity.pdbx_description
1 polymer ?
#
loop_
_entity_poly.entity_id
_entity_poly.type
_entity_poly.pdbx_seq_one_letter_code
_entity_poly.pdbx_strand_id
1 'polypeptide(L)'
;MTFCERTTILLDCHPDTQSPCVPELEDSLVPPCPLWSCFVEATLEYCRVVFDLFDTDSNRRPVSVHIAGVPLERSILNTWQDQNLKQIADNFTGISPASVSPSPARLSHALESSLKALNQSESDEKFNARFVLILMGKGDERQFGYQETRSHKLIDIRDVIRGILAQYEDLFKDKFRHLKRCHFDILRVLPSYEPISDDIPWTKIHVENLSTEFSATVYNILPGRKFLTRSMLHLVQLHHHLHTLRLLEVPMKKSDNTKTTYEIELLYQANNHKLGNISVTTEHSSRPRLFEPGYFKDRQTVVKWVKQKLYSLGELHNNVI
;
A
#
# COMPACT_ATOMS: atom_id res chain seq x y z
N MET A 1 15.19 -2.95 18.53
CA MET A 1 13.80 -2.64 18.93
C MET A 1 13.04 -2.23 17.68
N THR A 2 12.14 -3.08 17.21
CA THR A 2 11.18 -2.77 16.15
C THR A 2 10.11 -1.88 16.75
N PHE A 3 10.05 -0.62 16.35
CA PHE A 3 8.97 0.28 16.77
C PHE A 3 7.64 -0.23 16.20
N CYS A 4 6.54 -0.02 16.94
CA CYS A 4 5.21 -0.25 16.38
C CYS A 4 5.04 0.61 15.11
N GLU A 5 4.56 0.00 14.03
CA GLU A 5 4.34 0.69 12.76
C GLU A 5 2.84 0.83 12.53
N ARG A 6 2.39 2.06 12.29
CA ARG A 6 1.00 2.40 11.99
C ARG A 6 0.91 2.84 10.53
N THR A 7 -0.04 2.31 9.79
CA THR A 7 -0.24 2.68 8.38
C THR A 7 -1.58 3.36 8.21
N THR A 8 -1.57 4.56 7.67
CA THR A 8 -2.78 5.24 7.19
C THR A 8 -2.81 5.15 5.67
N ILE A 9 -3.89 4.62 5.10
CA ILE A 9 -4.11 4.62 3.64
C ILE A 9 -5.15 5.69 3.35
N LEU A 10 -4.78 6.73 2.61
CA LEU A 10 -5.66 7.84 2.23
C LEU A 10 -5.97 7.77 0.74
N LEU A 11 -7.24 7.58 0.40
CA LEU A 11 -7.71 7.49 -0.99
C LEU A 11 -8.30 8.85 -1.41
N ASP A 12 -7.86 9.34 -2.56
CA ASP A 12 -8.44 10.51 -3.21
C ASP A 12 -9.79 10.16 -3.87
N CYS A 13 -10.91 10.55 -3.26
CA CYS A 13 -12.25 10.38 -3.84
C CYS A 13 -12.58 11.50 -4.85
N HIS A 14 -11.63 11.83 -5.73
CA HIS A 14 -11.81 12.84 -6.78
C HIS A 14 -12.98 12.46 -7.70
N PRO A 15 -13.89 13.39 -8.09
CA PRO A 15 -15.04 13.08 -8.94
C PRO A 15 -14.69 12.31 -10.23
N ASP A 16 -13.59 12.70 -10.90
CA ASP A 16 -13.12 12.04 -12.12
C ASP A 16 -12.65 10.58 -11.93
N THR A 17 -12.49 10.08 -10.70
CA THR A 17 -12.17 8.67 -10.44
C THR A 17 -13.33 7.72 -10.78
N GLN A 18 -14.53 8.26 -11.04
CA GLN A 18 -15.63 7.50 -11.63
C GLN A 18 -15.37 7.10 -13.10
N SER A 19 -14.40 7.75 -13.75
CA SER A 19 -14.10 7.47 -15.15
C SER A 19 -13.57 6.03 -15.29
N PRO A 20 -14.08 5.26 -16.26
CA PRO A 20 -13.57 3.93 -16.54
C PRO A 20 -12.08 3.97 -16.86
N CYS A 21 -11.30 3.09 -16.24
CA CYS A 21 -9.93 2.86 -16.68
C CYS A 21 -9.96 2.31 -18.11
N VAL A 22 -9.09 2.83 -18.98
CA VAL A 22 -8.89 2.26 -20.30
C VAL A 22 -8.39 0.81 -20.10
N PRO A 23 -9.03 -0.22 -20.70
CA PRO A 23 -8.54 -1.59 -20.61
C PRO A 23 -7.13 -1.69 -21.22
N GLU A 24 -6.29 -2.58 -20.70
CA GLU A 24 -5.11 -3.00 -21.46
C GLU A 24 -5.58 -3.59 -22.80
N LEU A 25 -4.81 -3.41 -23.88
CA LEU A 25 -5.12 -3.97 -25.20
C LEU A 25 -5.38 -5.49 -25.18
N GLU A 26 -4.83 -6.20 -24.18
CA GLU A 26 -4.95 -7.64 -23.99
C GLU A 26 -6.18 -8.09 -23.15
N ASP A 27 -6.85 -7.17 -22.42
CA ASP A 27 -7.95 -7.45 -21.49
C ASP A 27 -9.34 -7.05 -22.03
N SER A 28 -9.50 -7.02 -23.37
CA SER A 28 -10.72 -6.53 -24.05
C SER A 28 -12.03 -7.25 -23.70
N LEU A 29 -11.97 -8.38 -22.99
CA LEU A 29 -13.14 -9.16 -22.53
C LEU A 29 -13.65 -8.76 -21.14
N VAL A 30 -12.89 -7.98 -20.37
CA VAL A 30 -13.30 -7.53 -19.03
C VAL A 30 -13.92 -6.13 -19.15
N PRO A 31 -15.13 -5.90 -18.60
CA PRO A 31 -15.72 -4.58 -18.63
C PRO A 31 -14.81 -3.57 -17.89
N PRO A 32 -14.67 -2.34 -18.42
CA PRO A 32 -13.83 -1.34 -17.78
C PRO A 32 -14.39 -1.01 -16.39
N CYS A 33 -13.52 -1.06 -15.37
CA CYS A 33 -13.85 -0.66 -14.02
C CYS A 33 -13.44 0.81 -13.79
N PRO A 34 -14.19 1.58 -12.97
CA PRO A 34 -13.80 2.94 -12.64
C PRO A 34 -12.52 2.94 -11.79
N LEU A 35 -11.73 4.00 -11.90
CA LEU A 35 -10.49 4.16 -11.13
C LEU A 35 -10.71 4.06 -9.62
N TRP A 36 -11.86 4.55 -9.14
CA TRP A 36 -12.27 4.41 -7.74
C TRP A 36 -12.35 2.95 -7.29
N SER A 37 -12.93 2.05 -8.11
CA SER A 37 -12.98 0.62 -7.77
C SER A 37 -11.57 0.02 -7.70
N CYS A 38 -10.65 0.44 -8.57
CA CYS A 38 -9.25 0.03 -8.48
C CYS A 38 -8.62 0.46 -7.13
N PHE A 39 -8.91 1.68 -6.66
CA PHE A 39 -8.39 2.19 -5.39
C PHE A 39 -8.89 1.36 -4.21
N VAL A 40 -10.20 1.08 -4.19
CA VAL A 40 -10.85 0.28 -3.15
C VAL A 40 -10.28 -1.13 -3.12
N GLU A 41 -10.24 -1.82 -4.26
CA GLU A 41 -9.77 -3.21 -4.34
C GLU A 41 -8.29 -3.35 -3.94
N ALA A 42 -7.43 -2.45 -4.42
CA ALA A 42 -6.01 -2.49 -4.06
C ALA A 42 -5.77 -2.18 -2.57
N THR A 43 -6.59 -1.31 -1.98
CA THR A 43 -6.57 -1.02 -0.54
C THR A 43 -7.02 -2.22 0.29
N LEU A 44 -8.10 -2.88 -0.11
CA LEU A 44 -8.58 -4.10 0.55
C LEU A 44 -7.54 -5.21 0.45
N GLU A 45 -6.86 -5.35 -0.68
CA GLU A 45 -5.79 -6.35 -0.83
C GLU A 45 -4.60 -6.07 0.10
N TYR A 46 -4.17 -4.81 0.22
CA TYR A 46 -3.16 -4.42 1.21
C TYR A 46 -3.61 -4.80 2.64
N CYS A 47 -4.83 -4.43 3.01
CA CYS A 47 -5.39 -4.70 4.34
C CYS A 47 -5.47 -6.21 4.59
N ARG A 48 -5.92 -7.00 3.61
CA ARG A 48 -6.01 -8.46 3.70
C ARG A 48 -4.66 -9.07 4.04
N VAL A 49 -3.60 -8.71 3.31
CA VAL A 49 -2.25 -9.23 3.57
C VAL A 49 -1.78 -8.86 4.98
N VAL A 50 -2.04 -7.64 5.43
CA VAL A 50 -1.65 -7.22 6.79
C VAL A 50 -2.44 -7.98 7.85
N PHE A 51 -3.75 -8.09 7.71
CA PHE A 51 -4.60 -8.74 8.71
C PHE A 51 -4.34 -10.25 8.76
N ASP A 52 -4.12 -10.91 7.62
CA ASP A 52 -3.80 -12.34 7.57
C ASP A 52 -2.44 -12.67 8.24
N LEU A 53 -1.45 -11.77 8.15
CA LEU A 53 -0.08 -12.03 8.63
C LEU A 53 0.26 -11.40 9.99
N PHE A 54 -0.52 -10.43 10.48
CA PHE A 54 -0.19 -9.61 11.64
C PHE A 54 -1.36 -9.47 12.63
N ASP A 55 -2.18 -10.52 12.82
CA ASP A 55 -3.37 -10.51 13.69
C ASP A 55 -3.08 -10.67 15.19
N THR A 56 -1.87 -11.09 15.57
CA THR A 56 -1.52 -11.28 16.99
C THR A 56 -1.16 -9.96 17.68
N ASP A 57 -1.59 -9.77 18.93
CA ASP A 57 -1.31 -8.56 19.71
C ASP A 57 0.18 -8.18 19.77
N SER A 58 1.09 -9.16 19.87
CA SER A 58 2.53 -8.93 19.94
C SER A 58 3.18 -8.47 18.64
N ASN A 59 2.50 -8.60 17.49
CA ASN A 59 3.03 -8.26 16.18
C ASN A 59 2.04 -7.45 15.34
N ARG A 60 1.06 -6.82 15.98
CA ARG A 60 0.01 -6.07 15.30
C ARG A 60 0.61 -4.95 14.45
N ARG A 61 0.06 -4.78 13.25
CA ARG A 61 0.41 -3.70 12.30
C ARG A 61 -0.89 -3.00 11.90
N PRO A 62 -1.41 -2.12 12.76
CA PRO A 62 -2.75 -1.59 12.53
C PRO A 62 -2.75 -0.65 11.32
N VAL A 63 -3.80 -0.79 10.51
CA VAL A 63 -4.07 0.00 9.31
C VAL A 63 -5.34 0.81 9.55
N SER A 64 -5.31 2.09 9.21
CA SER A 64 -6.49 2.96 9.20
C SER A 64 -6.73 3.47 7.78
N VAL A 65 -7.94 3.30 7.26
CA VAL A 65 -8.32 3.65 5.88
C VAL A 65 -9.14 4.93 5.89
N HIS A 66 -8.70 5.91 5.10
CA HIS A 66 -9.20 7.28 5.07
C HIS A 66 -9.57 7.69 3.64
N ILE A 67 -10.49 8.63 3.53
CA ILE A 67 -11.09 9.06 2.26
C ILE A 67 -11.06 10.59 2.19
N ALA A 68 -10.43 11.13 1.15
CA ALA A 68 -10.47 12.55 0.87
C ALA A 68 -11.71 12.94 0.07
N GLY A 69 -12.28 14.12 0.34
CA GLY A 69 -13.40 14.66 -0.43
C GLY A 69 -14.79 14.28 0.08
N VAL A 70 -14.90 13.49 1.14
CA VAL A 70 -16.17 13.17 1.81
C VAL A 70 -16.30 13.92 3.14
N PRO A 71 -17.52 14.06 3.70
CA PRO A 71 -17.71 14.62 5.05
C PRO A 71 -16.86 13.89 6.11
N LEU A 72 -16.45 14.62 7.15
CA LEU A 72 -15.50 14.13 8.15
C LEU A 72 -15.99 12.83 8.82
N GLU A 73 -17.30 12.68 9.02
CA GLU A 73 -17.93 11.52 9.65
C GLU A 73 -17.80 10.24 8.82
N ARG A 74 -17.54 10.38 7.51
CA ARG A 74 -17.34 9.27 6.56
C ARG A 74 -15.91 9.20 6.03
N SER A 75 -15.04 10.10 6.50
CA SER A 75 -13.66 10.21 6.03
C SER A 75 -12.73 9.14 6.61
N ILE A 76 -13.12 8.47 7.69
CA ILE A 76 -12.35 7.41 8.35
C ILE A 76 -13.21 6.14 8.36
N LEU A 77 -12.73 5.06 7.75
CA LEU A 77 -13.51 3.82 7.60
C LEU A 77 -13.31 2.84 8.75
N ASN A 78 -12.22 2.97 9.51
CA ASN A 78 -11.95 2.10 10.64
C ASN A 78 -10.98 2.75 11.65
N THR A 79 -11.03 2.25 12.89
CA THR A 79 -10.13 2.68 13.98
C THR A 79 -8.89 1.80 14.03
N TRP A 80 -7.89 2.20 14.82
CA TRP A 80 -6.68 1.39 15.07
C TRP A 80 -7.00 0.05 15.75
N GLN A 81 -8.14 -0.04 16.43
CA GLN A 81 -8.64 -1.21 17.15
C GLN A 81 -9.49 -2.13 16.25
N ASP A 82 -10.23 -1.56 15.30
CA ASP A 82 -11.16 -2.30 14.45
C ASP A 82 -10.48 -2.72 13.13
N GLN A 83 -9.82 -3.87 13.15
CA GLN A 83 -9.03 -4.40 12.02
C GLN A 83 -9.80 -5.51 11.30
N ASN A 84 -10.96 -5.15 10.73
CA ASN A 84 -11.87 -6.10 10.09
C ASN A 84 -12.07 -5.75 8.62
N LEU A 85 -11.64 -6.64 7.72
CA LEU A 85 -11.70 -6.42 6.28
C LEU A 85 -13.14 -6.28 5.77
N LYS A 86 -14.08 -7.06 6.31
CA LYS A 86 -15.49 -7.02 5.92
C LYS A 86 -16.11 -5.67 6.28
N GLN A 87 -15.86 -5.17 7.50
CA GLN A 87 -16.35 -3.86 7.94
C GLN A 87 -15.80 -2.73 7.06
N ILE A 88 -14.51 -2.76 6.73
CA ILE A 88 -13.90 -1.75 5.84
C ILE A 88 -14.57 -1.80 4.46
N ALA A 89 -14.77 -3.00 3.90
CA ALA A 89 -15.46 -3.20 2.62
C ALA A 89 -16.91 -2.69 2.66
N ASP A 90 -17.65 -2.98 3.73
CA ASP A 90 -19.03 -2.52 3.92
C ASP A 90 -19.08 -0.97 4.01
N ASN A 91 -18.13 -0.34 4.69
CA ASN A 91 -18.05 1.12 4.82
C ASN A 91 -17.76 1.83 3.48
N PHE A 92 -17.08 1.17 2.54
CA PHE A 92 -16.89 1.71 1.20
C PHE A 92 -18.20 1.81 0.39
N THR A 93 -19.22 0.98 0.68
CA THR A 93 -20.48 0.97 -0.10
C THR A 93 -21.25 2.29 -0.04
N GLY A 94 -21.04 3.07 1.03
CA GLY A 94 -21.67 4.39 1.21
C GLY A 94 -20.89 5.55 0.58
N ILE A 95 -19.78 5.28 -0.11
CA ILE A 95 -18.88 6.30 -0.68
C ILE A 95 -18.94 6.25 -2.20
N SER A 96 -19.25 7.40 -2.80
CA SER A 96 -19.28 7.57 -4.24
C SER A 96 -18.56 8.83 -4.66
N PRO A 97 -17.58 8.75 -5.60
CA PRO A 97 -16.96 9.93 -6.19
C PRO A 97 -17.97 10.91 -6.82
N ALA A 98 -19.10 10.41 -7.31
CA ALA A 98 -20.16 11.24 -7.88
C ALA A 98 -20.84 12.17 -6.85
N SER A 99 -20.75 11.83 -5.56
CA SER A 99 -21.31 12.63 -4.46
C SER A 99 -20.33 13.69 -3.92
N VAL A 100 -19.07 13.68 -4.40
CA VAL A 100 -18.03 14.58 -3.91
C VAL A 100 -18.12 15.92 -4.61
N SER A 101 -18.27 16.98 -3.81
CA SER A 101 -18.18 18.35 -4.34
C SER A 101 -16.73 18.68 -4.70
N PRO A 102 -16.47 19.34 -5.85
CA PRO A 102 -15.15 19.87 -6.15
C PRO A 102 -14.75 20.87 -5.07
N SER A 103 -13.68 20.57 -4.33
CA SER A 103 -13.13 21.49 -3.34
C SER A 103 -11.61 21.59 -3.55
N PRO A 104 -11.03 22.80 -3.45
CA PRO A 104 -9.59 23.04 -3.58
C PRO A 104 -8.76 22.48 -2.41
N ALA A 105 -9.43 22.02 -1.34
CA ALA A 105 -8.80 21.65 -0.08
C ALA A 105 -9.12 20.21 0.37
N ARG A 106 -9.54 19.33 -0.56
CA ARG A 106 -9.97 17.96 -0.20
C ARG A 106 -8.81 17.17 0.37
N LEU A 107 -7.67 17.16 -0.32
CA LEU A 107 -6.51 16.41 0.14
C LEU A 107 -5.95 17.00 1.43
N SER A 108 -5.86 18.33 1.55
CA SER A 108 -5.33 18.97 2.75
C SER A 108 -6.18 18.67 3.99
N HIS A 109 -7.51 18.78 3.89
CA HIS A 109 -8.39 18.47 5.02
C HIS A 109 -8.36 16.99 5.41
N ALA A 110 -8.30 16.10 4.42
CA ALA A 110 -8.24 14.67 4.69
C ALA A 110 -6.90 14.28 5.33
N LEU A 111 -5.79 14.82 4.83
CA LEU A 111 -4.46 14.58 5.39
C LEU A 111 -4.35 15.14 6.82
N GLU A 112 -4.91 16.32 7.06
CA GLU A 112 -5.01 16.91 8.39
C GLU A 112 -5.79 16.02 9.36
N SER A 113 -6.97 15.56 8.97
CA SER A 113 -7.79 14.61 9.75
C SER A 113 -7.02 13.31 10.03
N SER A 114 -6.36 12.79 8.99
CA SER A 114 -5.57 11.56 9.06
C SER A 114 -4.39 11.67 10.04
N LEU A 115 -3.69 12.81 10.03
CA LEU A 115 -2.62 13.09 10.98
C LEU A 115 -3.16 13.19 12.40
N LYS A 116 -4.27 13.90 12.62
CA LYS A 116 -4.93 13.98 13.95
C LYS A 116 -5.33 12.60 14.47
N ALA A 117 -5.80 11.71 13.61
CA ALA A 117 -6.21 10.35 13.97
C ALA A 117 -5.06 9.46 14.45
N LEU A 118 -3.80 9.73 14.08
CA LEU A 118 -2.64 8.96 14.54
C LEU A 118 -2.48 8.95 16.07
N ASN A 119 -3.02 9.97 16.77
CA ASN A 119 -2.86 10.13 18.20
C ASN A 119 -3.91 9.39 19.06
N GLN A 120 -4.79 8.59 18.45
CA GLN A 120 -5.88 7.94 19.19
C GLN A 120 -5.45 6.75 20.07
N SER A 121 -4.15 6.50 20.24
CA SER A 121 -3.64 5.43 21.08
C SER A 121 -2.85 6.01 22.24
N GLU A 122 -3.31 5.74 23.46
CA GLU A 122 -2.74 6.20 24.73
C GLU A 122 -1.41 5.50 25.11
N SER A 123 -0.80 4.75 24.19
CA SER A 123 0.47 4.07 24.48
C SER A 123 1.63 5.07 24.46
N ASP A 124 2.42 5.06 25.53
CA ASP A 124 3.68 5.83 25.65
C ASP A 124 4.82 5.22 24.80
N GLU A 125 4.57 4.16 24.05
CA GLU A 125 5.57 3.55 23.18
C GLU A 125 5.86 4.40 21.94
N LYS A 126 7.15 4.53 21.64
CA LYS A 126 7.60 5.16 20.39
C LYS A 126 7.11 4.36 19.19
N PHE A 127 6.61 5.05 18.18
CA PHE A 127 6.08 4.41 16.98
C PHE A 127 6.54 5.13 15.70
N ASN A 128 6.45 4.41 14.59
CA ASN A 128 6.61 4.94 13.24
C ASN A 128 5.24 4.99 12.56
N ALA A 129 5.02 6.01 11.74
CA ALA A 129 3.84 6.12 10.90
C ALA A 129 4.21 6.04 9.41
N ARG A 130 3.32 5.47 8.62
CA ARG A 130 3.34 5.54 7.17
C ARG A 130 2.00 6.02 6.66
N PHE A 131 2.05 6.82 5.60
CA PHE A 131 0.90 7.27 4.85
C PHE A 131 1.02 6.76 3.44
N VAL A 132 0.04 5.98 3.00
CA VAL A 132 -0.09 5.57 1.61
C VAL A 132 -1.14 6.48 0.98
N LEU A 133 -0.71 7.46 0.21
CA LEU A 133 -1.58 8.41 -0.47
C LEU A 133 -1.88 7.89 -1.88
N ILE A 134 -3.10 7.40 -2.12
CA ILE A 134 -3.53 6.96 -3.44
C ILE A 134 -4.23 8.13 -4.13
N LEU A 135 -3.53 8.78 -5.06
CA LEU A 135 -3.96 10.00 -5.71
C LEU A 135 -4.25 9.76 -7.19
N MET A 136 -5.31 10.37 -7.71
CA MET A 136 -5.52 10.41 -9.16
C MET A 136 -4.52 11.38 -9.79
N GLY A 137 -3.73 10.91 -10.75
CA GLY A 137 -2.82 11.75 -11.52
C GLY A 137 -3.55 12.61 -12.55
N LYS A 138 -3.01 13.81 -12.83
CA LYS A 138 -3.59 14.75 -13.81
C LYS A 138 -2.82 14.81 -15.13
N GLY A 139 -1.70 14.09 -15.24
CA GLY A 139 -0.93 13.85 -16.47
C GLY A 139 0.25 14.78 -16.66
N ASP A 140 0.14 16.04 -16.25
CA ASP A 140 1.21 17.06 -16.32
C ASP A 140 2.06 17.15 -15.05
N GLU A 141 1.66 16.44 -13.99
CA GLU A 141 2.36 16.38 -12.72
C GLU A 141 3.70 15.65 -12.85
N ARG A 142 4.80 16.34 -12.53
CA ARG A 142 6.15 15.78 -12.48
C ARG A 142 6.74 15.92 -11.09
N GLN A 143 7.67 15.03 -10.75
CA GLN A 143 8.28 15.02 -9.42
C GLN A 143 7.21 15.01 -8.31
N PHE A 144 7.33 15.90 -7.32
CA PHE A 144 6.36 16.12 -6.24
C PHE A 144 5.20 17.05 -6.63
N GLY A 145 5.06 17.39 -7.92
CA GLY A 145 3.95 18.19 -8.42
C GLY A 145 2.59 17.55 -8.12
N TYR A 146 1.64 18.37 -7.68
CA TYR A 146 0.30 17.95 -7.34
C TYR A 146 -0.71 19.02 -7.74
N GLN A 147 -1.85 18.58 -8.25
CA GLN A 147 -3.01 19.41 -8.52
C GLN A 147 -4.25 18.76 -7.91
N GLU A 148 -5.07 19.58 -7.24
CA GLU A 148 -6.34 19.12 -6.68
C GLU A 148 -7.35 18.80 -7.80
N THR A 149 -7.45 19.66 -8.81
CA THR A 149 -8.15 19.39 -10.08
C THR A 149 -7.32 19.87 -11.26
N ARG A 150 -7.64 19.45 -12.49
CA ARG A 150 -6.94 19.87 -13.72
C ARG A 150 -6.92 21.39 -13.98
N SER A 151 -7.76 22.15 -13.30
CA SER A 151 -7.81 23.62 -13.41
C SER A 151 -7.02 24.34 -12.31
N HIS A 152 -6.57 23.62 -11.28
CA HIS A 152 -5.81 24.21 -10.18
C HIS A 152 -4.35 24.42 -10.57
N LYS A 153 -3.70 25.37 -9.90
CA LYS A 153 -2.27 25.58 -10.04
C LYS A 153 -1.51 24.34 -9.58
N LEU A 154 -0.51 23.93 -10.37
CA LEU A 154 0.48 22.93 -9.96
C LEU A 154 1.27 23.44 -8.75
N ILE A 155 1.21 22.68 -7.65
CA ILE A 155 1.94 22.95 -6.41
C ILE A 155 2.82 21.76 -6.04
N ASP A 156 3.79 21.95 -5.14
CA ASP A 156 4.54 20.83 -4.59
C ASP A 156 3.76 20.22 -3.40
N ILE A 157 3.43 18.93 -3.47
CA ILE A 157 2.71 18.24 -2.38
C ILE A 157 3.47 18.27 -1.05
N ARG A 158 4.80 18.37 -1.09
CA ARG A 158 5.61 18.52 0.14
C ARG A 158 5.36 19.85 0.82
N ASP A 159 4.99 20.89 0.08
CA ASP A 159 4.61 22.18 0.65
C ASP A 159 3.24 22.11 1.32
N VAL A 160 2.29 21.33 0.76
CA VAL A 160 1.00 21.02 1.42
C VAL A 160 1.25 20.28 2.73
N ILE A 161 2.07 19.23 2.69
CA ILE A 161 2.45 18.47 3.88
C ILE A 161 3.13 19.39 4.90
N ARG A 162 4.13 20.17 4.49
CA ARG A 162 4.86 21.09 5.41
C ARG A 162 3.94 22.14 6.01
N GLY A 163 3.03 22.71 5.23
CA GLY A 163 2.06 23.70 5.70
C GLY A 163 1.17 23.13 6.81
N ILE A 164 0.66 21.91 6.63
CA ILE A 164 -0.13 21.22 7.66
C ILE A 164 0.74 20.91 8.88
N LEU A 165 1.92 20.33 8.69
CA LEU A 165 2.80 19.97 9.81
C LEU A 165 3.22 21.20 10.64
N ALA A 166 3.50 22.34 10.01
CA ALA A 166 3.82 23.60 10.68
C ALA A 166 2.60 24.19 11.42
N GLN A 167 1.41 24.12 10.84
CA GLN A 167 0.18 24.58 11.51
C GLN A 167 -0.12 23.80 12.79
N TYR A 168 0.28 22.53 12.83
CA TYR A 168 0.02 21.62 13.95
C TYR A 168 1.25 21.39 14.83
N GLU A 169 2.24 22.29 14.81
CA GLU A 169 3.50 22.14 15.56
C GLU A 169 3.28 21.81 17.05
N ASP A 170 2.35 22.50 17.72
CA ASP A 170 2.02 22.27 19.13
C ASP A 170 1.42 20.87 19.36
N LEU A 171 0.57 20.41 18.44
CA LEU A 171 0.04 19.05 18.45
C LEU A 171 1.17 18.02 18.31
N PHE A 172 2.17 18.30 17.48
CA PHE A 172 3.32 17.42 17.31
C PHE A 172 4.27 17.40 18.50
N LYS A 173 4.46 18.52 19.17
CA LYS A 173 5.28 18.61 20.38
C LYS A 173 4.65 17.87 21.56
N ASP A 174 3.34 18.02 21.75
CA ASP A 174 2.66 17.45 22.92
C ASP A 174 2.21 16.02 22.66
N LYS A 175 1.42 15.82 21.60
CA LYS A 175 0.71 14.56 21.35
C LYS A 175 1.53 13.58 20.51
N PHE A 176 2.32 14.06 19.56
CA PHE A 176 3.19 13.19 18.73
C PHE A 176 4.63 13.06 19.23
N ARG A 177 4.90 13.31 20.52
CA ARG A 177 6.23 13.12 21.13
C ARG A 177 6.83 11.71 20.91
N HIS A 178 5.97 10.71 20.72
CA HIS A 178 6.34 9.32 20.50
C HIS A 178 6.58 8.97 19.02
N LEU A 179 6.15 9.81 18.09
CA LEU A 179 6.30 9.59 16.65
C LEU A 179 7.75 9.87 16.22
N LYS A 180 8.46 8.82 15.80
CA LYS A 180 9.88 8.94 15.38
C LYS A 180 10.05 9.23 13.90
N ARG A 181 9.33 8.50 13.07
CA ARG A 181 9.39 8.65 11.62
C ARG A 181 7.98 8.65 11.04
N CYS A 182 7.77 9.50 10.05
CA CYS A 182 6.53 9.57 9.29
C CYS A 182 6.88 9.59 7.80
N HIS A 183 6.60 8.50 7.10
CA HIS A 183 6.86 8.39 5.67
C HIS A 183 5.57 8.53 4.86
N PHE A 184 5.62 9.22 3.71
CA PHE A 184 4.53 9.36 2.76
C PHE A 184 4.86 8.64 1.45
N ASP A 185 4.21 7.51 1.21
CA ASP A 185 4.22 6.77 -0.04
C ASP A 185 3.10 7.33 -0.93
N ILE A 186 3.47 8.11 -1.95
CA ILE A 186 2.54 8.85 -2.81
C ILE A 186 2.36 8.05 -4.10
N LEU A 187 1.25 7.34 -4.22
CA LEU A 187 0.89 6.54 -5.38
C LEU A 187 0.06 7.42 -6.32
N ARG A 188 0.72 8.01 -7.33
CA ARG A 188 0.06 8.77 -8.39
C ARG A 188 -0.42 7.80 -9.46
N VAL A 189 -1.72 7.54 -9.49
CA VAL A 189 -2.34 6.62 -10.46
C VAL A 189 -2.81 7.42 -11.67
N LEU A 190 -2.17 7.20 -12.81
CA LEU A 190 -2.48 7.93 -14.03
C LEU A 190 -3.83 7.49 -14.62
N PRO A 191 -4.56 8.39 -15.29
CA PRO A 191 -5.86 8.07 -15.89
C PRO A 191 -5.73 7.40 -17.27
N SER A 192 -4.55 7.48 -17.91
CA SER A 192 -4.27 6.96 -19.25
C SER A 192 -2.88 6.32 -19.32
N TYR A 193 -2.65 5.48 -20.33
CA TYR A 193 -1.36 4.81 -20.60
C TYR A 193 -0.32 5.72 -21.26
N GLU A 194 -0.42 7.03 -21.03
CA GLU A 194 0.55 8.00 -21.53
C GLU A 194 1.93 7.79 -20.92
N PRO A 195 3.00 8.30 -21.57
CA PRO A 195 4.37 8.11 -21.10
C PRO A 195 4.52 8.56 -19.65
N ILE A 196 4.92 7.61 -18.81
CA ILE A 196 4.92 7.75 -17.37
C ILE A 196 6.25 8.37 -16.89
N SER A 197 6.16 9.42 -16.07
CA SER A 197 7.33 9.99 -15.41
C SER A 197 8.02 8.96 -14.52
N ASP A 198 9.32 9.14 -14.28
CA ASP A 198 10.06 8.28 -13.34
C ASP A 198 9.57 8.46 -11.91
N ASP A 199 9.65 7.37 -11.15
CA ASP A 199 9.40 7.39 -9.71
C ASP A 199 10.40 8.30 -9.01
N ILE A 200 9.95 8.96 -7.95
CA ILE A 200 10.80 9.83 -7.13
C ILE A 200 11.19 9.06 -5.88
N PRO A 201 12.49 8.78 -5.68
CA PRO A 201 12.95 8.00 -4.55
C PRO A 201 12.72 8.75 -3.23
N TRP A 202 12.97 8.04 -2.13
CA TRP A 202 12.95 8.58 -0.78
C TRP A 202 13.60 9.96 -0.71
N THR A 203 12.83 10.93 -0.27
CA THR A 203 13.25 12.32 -0.13
C THR A 203 12.82 12.83 1.23
N LYS A 204 13.77 13.39 1.99
CA LYS A 204 13.49 13.98 3.30
C LYS A 204 12.65 15.25 3.15
N ILE A 205 11.61 15.40 3.98
CA ILE A 205 10.83 16.63 4.11
C ILE A 205 11.37 17.36 5.34
N HIS A 206 11.98 18.52 5.13
CA HIS A 206 12.43 19.37 6.22
C HIS A 206 11.23 20.14 6.79
N VAL A 207 11.03 20.00 8.10
CA VAL A 207 10.05 20.75 8.90
C VAL A 207 10.80 21.25 10.12
N GLU A 208 10.80 22.57 10.32
CA GLU A 208 11.47 23.19 11.45
C GLU A 208 10.78 22.82 12.76
N ASN A 209 11.54 22.84 13.87
CA ASN A 209 11.04 22.66 15.24
C ASN A 209 10.37 21.32 15.59
N LEU A 210 10.37 20.33 14.67
CA LEU A 210 9.85 18.99 14.93
C LEU A 210 10.99 17.96 15.06
N SER A 211 10.89 17.10 16.07
CA SER A 211 11.86 16.02 16.29
C SER A 211 11.62 14.78 15.42
N THR A 212 10.42 14.67 14.82
CA THR A 212 10.02 13.59 13.93
C THR A 212 10.68 13.73 12.57
N GLU A 213 11.18 12.63 12.02
CA GLU A 213 11.72 12.58 10.66
C GLU A 213 10.57 12.37 9.65
N PHE A 214 10.36 13.36 8.78
CA PHE A 214 9.39 13.27 7.69
C PHE A 214 10.08 12.98 6.36
N SER A 215 9.49 12.15 5.53
CA SER A 215 9.99 11.88 4.18
C SER A 215 8.87 11.43 3.25
N ALA A 216 9.10 11.53 1.94
CA ALA A 216 8.15 11.08 0.92
C ALA A 216 8.84 10.36 -0.25
N THR A 217 8.09 9.48 -0.89
CA THR A 217 8.43 8.78 -2.13
C THR A 217 7.23 8.87 -3.07
N VAL A 218 7.48 9.09 -4.37
CA VAL A 218 6.40 9.15 -5.37
C VAL A 218 6.54 7.97 -6.31
N TYR A 219 5.47 7.19 -6.42
CA TYR A 219 5.32 6.09 -7.36
C TYR A 219 4.31 6.52 -8.42
N ASN A 220 4.75 6.60 -9.67
CA ASN A 220 3.84 6.81 -10.79
C ASN A 220 3.34 5.44 -11.24
N ILE A 221 2.03 5.22 -11.22
CA ILE A 221 1.40 3.94 -11.51
C ILE A 221 0.50 4.10 -12.75
N LEU A 222 0.60 3.15 -13.67
CA LEU A 222 -0.27 3.08 -14.84
C LEU A 222 -1.75 2.88 -14.43
N PRO A 223 -2.71 3.34 -15.26
CA PRO A 223 -4.13 3.12 -14.99
C PRO A 223 -4.45 1.63 -14.91
N GLY A 224 -5.48 1.30 -14.14
CA GLY A 224 -6.09 -0.02 -14.15
C GLY A 224 -5.82 -0.85 -12.90
N ARG A 225 -6.71 -1.84 -12.71
CA ARG A 225 -6.77 -2.70 -11.53
C ARG A 225 -5.45 -3.42 -11.26
N LYS A 226 -4.87 -4.01 -12.30
CA LYS A 226 -3.69 -4.88 -12.23
C LYS A 226 -2.46 -4.15 -11.67
N PHE A 227 -2.16 -2.96 -12.18
CA PHE A 227 -0.99 -2.20 -11.77
C PHE A 227 -1.10 -1.69 -10.34
N LEU A 228 -2.25 -1.11 -9.96
CA LEU A 228 -2.42 -0.59 -8.61
C LEU A 228 -2.47 -1.71 -7.56
N THR A 229 -3.19 -2.80 -7.84
CA THR A 229 -3.25 -3.95 -6.93
C THR A 229 -1.86 -4.55 -6.72
N ARG A 230 -1.09 -4.71 -7.81
CA ARG A 230 0.29 -5.20 -7.70
C ARG A 230 1.20 -4.22 -6.95
N SER A 231 1.07 -2.92 -7.21
CA SER A 231 1.83 -1.90 -6.48
C SER A 231 1.54 -1.95 -4.98
N MET A 232 0.28 -2.07 -4.58
CA MET A 232 -0.11 -2.18 -3.17
C MET A 232 0.41 -3.48 -2.54
N LEU A 233 0.37 -4.60 -3.27
CA LEU A 233 0.96 -5.87 -2.86
C LEU A 233 2.48 -5.74 -2.64
N HIS A 234 3.17 -5.11 -3.58
CA HIS A 234 4.59 -4.86 -3.43
C HIS A 234 4.88 -3.88 -2.29
N LEU A 235 4.06 -2.86 -2.10
CA LEU A 235 4.23 -1.90 -1.03
C LEU A 235 4.10 -2.56 0.36
N VAL A 236 3.12 -3.45 0.56
CA VAL A 236 3.00 -4.20 1.83
C VAL A 236 4.19 -5.13 2.07
N GLN A 237 4.74 -5.75 1.01
CA GLN A 237 5.99 -6.52 1.11
C GLN A 237 7.19 -5.65 1.52
N LEU A 238 7.21 -4.40 1.07
CA LEU A 238 8.24 -3.41 1.36
C LEU A 238 8.15 -2.92 2.81
N HIS A 239 6.94 -2.60 3.27
CA HIS A 239 6.64 -2.13 4.63
C HIS A 239 6.93 -3.17 5.71
N HIS A 240 6.63 -4.44 5.41
CA HIS A 240 6.70 -5.50 6.41
C HIS A 240 7.76 -6.56 6.11
N HIS A 241 8.68 -6.27 5.18
CA HIS A 241 9.78 -7.16 4.79
C HIS A 241 9.31 -8.59 4.44
N LEU A 242 8.22 -8.68 3.67
CA LEU A 242 7.67 -9.97 3.26
C LEU A 242 8.42 -10.52 2.04
N HIS A 243 8.50 -11.84 1.98
CA HIS A 243 9.04 -12.63 0.89
C HIS A 243 7.92 -13.41 0.22
N THR A 244 8.17 -13.83 -1.02
CA THR A 244 7.22 -14.61 -1.82
C THR A 244 7.72 -16.05 -1.96
N LEU A 245 6.89 -17.02 -1.60
CA LEU A 245 7.12 -18.43 -1.90
C LEU A 245 6.24 -18.82 -3.07
N ARG A 246 6.87 -19.23 -4.17
CA ARG A 246 6.19 -19.85 -5.30
C ARG A 246 6.26 -21.36 -5.17
N LEU A 247 5.10 -21.98 -5.07
CA LEU A 247 4.96 -23.42 -5.05
C LEU A 247 4.44 -23.89 -6.40
N LEU A 248 5.31 -24.53 -7.17
CA LEU A 248 5.03 -25.03 -8.50
C LEU A 248 4.47 -26.46 -8.45
N GLU A 249 3.80 -26.85 -9.52
CA GLU A 249 3.39 -28.23 -9.79
C GLU A 249 2.41 -28.81 -8.74
N VAL A 250 1.60 -27.97 -8.09
CA VAL A 250 0.62 -28.42 -7.09
C VAL A 250 -0.49 -29.23 -7.77
N PRO A 251 -0.63 -30.53 -7.48
CA PRO A 251 -1.57 -31.38 -8.18
C PRO A 251 -2.99 -31.10 -7.71
N MET A 252 -3.91 -30.87 -8.65
CA MET A 252 -5.34 -30.78 -8.39
C MET A 252 -6.09 -31.78 -9.27
N LYS A 253 -7.11 -32.42 -8.69
CA LYS A 253 -7.99 -33.33 -9.43
C LYS A 253 -9.15 -32.50 -10.00
N LYS A 254 -9.28 -32.45 -11.33
CA LYS A 254 -10.49 -31.90 -11.97
C LYS A 254 -11.60 -32.95 -11.99
N SER A 255 -12.85 -32.49 -12.14
CA SER A 255 -14.06 -33.33 -12.30
C SER A 255 -13.89 -34.43 -13.35
N ASP A 256 -13.11 -34.13 -14.40
CA ASP A 256 -12.98 -34.97 -15.59
C ASP A 256 -11.82 -35.98 -15.48
N ASN A 257 -11.29 -36.23 -14.27
CA ASN A 257 -10.12 -37.06 -13.99
C ASN A 257 -8.82 -36.63 -14.71
N THR A 258 -8.79 -35.45 -15.32
CA THR A 258 -7.56 -34.83 -15.83
C THR A 258 -6.75 -34.27 -14.66
N LYS A 259 -5.46 -34.64 -14.59
CA LYS A 259 -4.53 -34.06 -13.62
C LYS A 259 -4.00 -32.75 -14.19
N THR A 260 -4.28 -31.66 -13.50
CA THR A 260 -3.70 -30.35 -13.80
C THR A 260 -2.88 -29.88 -12.62
N THR A 261 -1.80 -29.17 -12.90
CA THR A 261 -0.97 -28.54 -11.88
C THR A 261 -1.26 -27.06 -11.81
N TYR A 262 -1.21 -26.52 -10.60
CA TYR A 262 -1.33 -25.09 -10.34
C TYR A 262 -0.06 -24.55 -9.73
N GLU A 263 0.12 -23.25 -9.90
CA GLU A 263 1.10 -22.46 -9.18
C GLU A 263 0.39 -21.73 -8.04
N ILE A 264 0.99 -21.74 -6.86
CA ILE A 264 0.51 -21.00 -5.70
C ILE A 264 1.59 -20.02 -5.27
N GLU A 265 1.21 -18.76 -5.08
CA GLU A 265 2.07 -17.74 -4.50
C GLU A 265 1.63 -17.46 -3.06
N LEU A 266 2.57 -17.54 -2.13
CA LEU A 266 2.34 -17.27 -0.71
C LEU A 266 3.26 -16.15 -0.23
N LEU A 267 2.73 -15.23 0.56
CA LEU A 267 3.53 -14.22 1.25
C LEU A 267 3.85 -14.68 2.67
N TYR A 268 5.09 -14.44 3.11
CA TYR A 268 5.54 -14.79 4.45
C TYR A 268 6.62 -13.84 4.95
N GLN A 269 6.82 -13.77 6.27
CA GLN A 269 7.85 -12.91 6.87
C GLN A 269 9.26 -13.48 6.63
N ALA A 270 10.21 -12.61 6.26
CA ALA A 270 11.60 -12.96 5.97
C ALA A 270 12.30 -13.78 7.07
N ASN A 271 11.91 -13.55 8.33
CA ASN A 271 12.63 -14.00 9.52
C ASN A 271 12.82 -15.52 9.58
N ASN A 272 12.00 -16.28 8.85
CA ASN A 272 12.03 -17.74 8.83
C ASN A 272 12.90 -18.34 7.71
N HIS A 273 13.44 -17.54 6.79
CA HIS A 273 14.26 -18.02 5.66
C HIS A 273 15.53 -17.17 5.48
N LYS A 274 16.69 -17.82 5.62
CA LYS A 274 17.94 -17.27 5.06
C LYS A 274 17.94 -17.57 3.56
N LEU A 275 17.77 -16.54 2.73
CA LEU A 275 18.01 -16.71 1.29
C LEU A 275 19.45 -17.21 1.11
N GLY A 276 19.62 -18.40 0.52
CA GLY A 276 20.94 -18.86 0.11
C GLY A 276 21.53 -17.86 -0.88
N ASN A 277 22.77 -17.43 -0.65
CA ASN A 277 23.49 -16.39 -1.40
C ASN A 277 23.14 -16.37 -2.90
N ILE A 278 22.19 -15.52 -3.28
CA ILE A 278 22.02 -15.14 -4.68
C ILE A 278 23.00 -13.99 -4.90
N SER A 279 24.06 -14.28 -5.64
CA SER A 279 25.00 -13.27 -6.11
C SER A 279 24.23 -12.21 -6.90
N VAL A 280 24.11 -11.02 -6.33
CA VAL A 280 23.61 -9.84 -7.02
C VAL A 280 24.63 -9.48 -8.09
N THR A 281 24.39 -9.89 -9.33
CA THR A 281 25.07 -9.31 -10.49
C THR A 281 24.54 -7.88 -10.62
N THR A 282 25.34 -6.91 -10.18
CA THR A 282 25.19 -5.49 -10.46
C THR A 282 25.38 -5.25 -11.95
N GLU A 283 24.34 -5.50 -12.73
CA GLU A 283 24.16 -4.82 -14.01
C GLU A 283 23.33 -3.56 -13.75
N HIS A 284 23.76 -2.43 -14.33
CA HIS A 284 23.08 -1.13 -14.29
C HIS A 284 21.77 -1.14 -15.10
N SER A 285 20.90 -2.12 -14.86
CA SER A 285 19.53 -2.14 -15.32
C SER A 285 18.70 -1.24 -14.38
N SER A 286 17.92 -0.33 -14.95
CA SER A 286 16.97 0.51 -14.22
C SER A 286 16.18 -0.34 -13.25
N ARG A 287 16.12 0.04 -11.97
CA ARG A 287 15.32 -0.69 -10.97
C ARG A 287 13.88 -0.83 -11.50
N PRO A 288 13.28 -2.02 -11.41
CA PRO A 288 11.91 -2.22 -11.85
C PRO A 288 10.97 -1.25 -11.11
N ARG A 289 9.90 -0.83 -11.78
CA ARG A 289 8.88 0.03 -11.17
C ARG A 289 8.01 -0.76 -10.20
N LEU A 290 7.40 -0.07 -9.22
CA LEU A 290 6.63 -0.73 -8.15
C LEU A 290 5.52 -1.65 -8.69
N PHE A 291 4.92 -1.33 -9.84
CA PHE A 291 3.86 -2.13 -10.46
C PHE A 291 4.37 -3.26 -11.38
N GLU A 292 5.68 -3.43 -11.56
CA GLU A 292 6.23 -4.45 -12.47
C GLU A 292 6.36 -5.80 -11.77
N PRO A 293 6.02 -6.93 -12.42
CA PRO A 293 6.07 -8.26 -11.80
C PRO A 293 7.44 -8.64 -11.23
N GLY A 294 8.52 -8.10 -11.81
CA GLY A 294 9.89 -8.38 -11.40
C GLY A 294 10.39 -7.60 -10.19
N TYR A 295 9.57 -6.75 -9.57
CA TYR A 295 10.01 -5.82 -8.52
C TYR A 295 10.73 -6.50 -7.34
N PHE A 296 10.25 -7.68 -6.92
CA PHE A 296 10.83 -8.49 -5.85
C PHE A 296 11.35 -9.85 -6.31
N LYS A 297 11.89 -9.93 -7.53
CA LYS A 297 12.49 -11.17 -8.03
C LYS A 297 13.59 -11.70 -7.09
N ASP A 298 14.28 -10.82 -6.39
CA ASP A 298 15.31 -11.12 -5.40
C ASP A 298 14.78 -11.62 -4.05
N ARG A 299 13.49 -11.43 -3.74
CA ARG A 299 12.83 -11.90 -2.50
C ARG A 299 11.90 -13.09 -2.73
N GLN A 300 12.09 -13.78 -3.84
CA GLN A 300 11.24 -14.88 -4.27
C GLN A 300 11.97 -16.22 -4.11
N THR A 301 11.35 -17.13 -3.34
CA THR A 301 11.78 -18.52 -3.22
C THR A 301 10.88 -19.38 -4.09
N VAL A 302 11.45 -20.25 -4.93
CA VAL A 302 10.70 -21.14 -5.81
C VAL A 302 10.93 -22.59 -5.39
N VAL A 303 9.86 -23.31 -5.11
CA VAL A 303 9.89 -24.73 -4.71
C VAL A 303 8.89 -25.52 -5.56
N LYS A 304 9.19 -26.80 -5.77
CA LYS A 304 8.25 -27.73 -6.43
C LYS A 304 7.50 -28.53 -5.38
N TRP A 305 6.21 -28.77 -5.62
CA TRP A 305 5.43 -29.67 -4.80
C TRP A 305 6.00 -31.08 -4.86
N VAL A 306 6.34 -31.65 -3.70
CA VAL A 306 6.75 -33.05 -3.58
C VAL A 306 5.63 -33.83 -2.92
N LYS A 307 5.19 -34.92 -3.56
CA LYS A 307 4.21 -35.83 -2.96
C LYS A 307 4.81 -36.46 -1.72
N GLN A 308 4.28 -36.13 -0.54
CA GLN A 308 4.68 -36.76 0.71
C GLN A 308 4.40 -38.27 0.60
N LYS A 309 5.45 -39.08 0.65
CA LYS A 309 5.30 -40.51 0.92
C LYS A 309 4.99 -40.60 2.42
N LEU A 310 3.82 -41.15 2.77
CA LEU A 310 3.43 -41.46 4.15
C LEU A 310 4.34 -42.58 4.69
N TYR A 311 5.61 -42.28 4.94
CA TYR A 311 6.43 -43.04 5.87
C TYR A 311 6.45 -42.23 7.16
N SER A 312 5.77 -42.78 8.17
CA SER A 312 5.80 -42.43 9.59
C SER A 312 6.61 -41.18 9.97
N LEU A 313 5.92 -40.07 10.23
CA LEU A 313 6.46 -38.90 10.96
C LEU A 313 6.98 -39.21 12.37
N GLY A 314 6.97 -40.48 12.80
CA GLY A 314 7.50 -40.96 14.09
C GLY A 314 9.02 -41.17 14.14
N GLU A 315 9.76 -41.13 13.02
CA GLU A 315 11.20 -41.45 13.02
C GLU A 315 12.13 -40.25 12.84
N LEU A 316 11.62 -39.04 12.58
CA LEU A 316 12.44 -37.86 12.26
C LEU A 316 12.76 -36.93 13.45
N HIS A 317 12.29 -37.23 14.66
CA HIS A 317 12.65 -36.46 15.88
C HIS A 317 13.86 -37.01 16.65
N ASN A 318 14.47 -38.11 16.21
CA ASN A 318 15.58 -38.75 16.94
C ASN A 318 16.97 -38.58 16.32
N ASN A 319 17.15 -37.75 15.29
CA ASN A 319 18.47 -37.50 14.70
C ASN A 319 18.77 -36.00 14.53
N VAL A 320 18.76 -35.28 15.64
CA VAL A 320 19.54 -34.04 15.80
C VAL A 320 20.34 -34.16 17.09
N ILE A 321 21.62 -34.54 16.96
CA ILE A 321 22.69 -34.17 17.90
C ILE A 321 23.52 -33.12 17.17
#